data_AF-A0A0R1PH22-F1
#
_entry.id   AF-A0A0R1PH22-F1
#
_cell.length_a   1.000
_cell.length_b   1.000
_cell.length_c   1.000
_cell.angle_alpha   90.00
_cell.angle_beta   90.00
_cell.angle_gamma   90.00
#
_symmetry.space_group_name_H-M   'P 1'
#
loop_
_entity.id
_entity.type
_entity.pdbx_description
1 polymer ?
#
loop_
_entity_poly.entity_id
_entity_poly.type
_entity_poly.pdbx_seq_one_letter_code
_entity_poly.pdbx_strand_id
1 'polypeptide(L)'
;MMNYIFEILPSLLSGTAMTLKVFFWTLICSLPLGVLVSLGRSSKFKPLSWLVSFYIWVMRGTPLLLQLIFVFYGLPNMPFVHIVFERYDAALFAFILNYTAYFAEIFRGGFSTVSKGQFEGAKVLGLNYWQTLRKIIIPQVVKIVLPSIGNEVINLVKDSSLVYVIGLGDLLRAGNIASSRDVTLLPLVLVGIIYLLLTLICTWLLKVLEKHFSYYR
;
A
#
# COMPACT_ATOMS: atom_id res chain seq x y z
N MET A 1 29.52 -1.93 -22.99
CA MET A 1 28.71 -1.76 -21.77
C MET A 1 27.63 -0.68 -21.94
N MET A 2 27.95 0.55 -22.37
CA MET A 2 26.91 1.57 -22.63
C MET A 2 25.87 1.15 -23.68
N ASN A 3 26.27 0.58 -24.82
CA ASN A 3 25.32 0.13 -25.86
C ASN A 3 24.32 -0.90 -25.33
N TYR A 4 24.81 -1.85 -24.51
CA TYR A 4 23.98 -2.86 -23.87
C TYR A 4 22.93 -2.26 -22.93
N ILE A 5 23.30 -1.23 -22.16
CA ILE A 5 22.36 -0.52 -21.29
C ILE A 5 21.24 0.11 -22.12
N PHE A 6 21.58 0.78 -23.23
CA PHE A 6 20.58 1.39 -24.11
C PHE A 6 19.65 0.37 -24.79
N GLU A 7 20.12 -0.84 -25.04
CA GLU A 7 19.31 -1.93 -25.61
C GLU A 7 18.26 -2.46 -24.62
N ILE A 8 18.60 -2.62 -23.33
CA ILE A 8 17.69 -3.17 -22.32
C ILE A 8 16.80 -2.12 -21.66
N LEU A 9 17.21 -0.85 -21.68
CA LEU A 9 16.52 0.25 -21.00
C LEU A 9 15.04 0.40 -21.40
N PRO A 10 14.63 0.29 -22.68
CA PRO A 10 13.21 0.35 -23.05
C PRO A 10 12.35 -0.71 -22.35
N SER A 11 12.86 -1.94 -22.23
CA SER A 11 12.17 -3.04 -21.53
C SER A 11 12.04 -2.74 -20.03
N LEU A 12 13.11 -2.24 -19.40
CA LEU A 12 13.09 -1.85 -17.99
C LEU A 12 12.13 -0.69 -17.72
N LEU A 13 12.06 0.30 -18.61
CA LEU A 13 11.12 1.43 -18.50
C LEU A 13 9.67 0.96 -18.66
N SER A 14 9.39 0.04 -19.59
CA SER A 14 8.07 -0.59 -19.71
C SER A 14 7.68 -1.33 -18.42
N GLY A 15 8.61 -2.10 -17.85
CA GLY A 15 8.40 -2.77 -16.56
C GLY A 15 8.17 -1.77 -15.41
N THR A 16 8.90 -0.65 -15.41
CA THR A 16 8.73 0.42 -14.43
C THR A 16 7.35 1.06 -14.54
N ALA A 17 6.86 1.30 -15.75
CA ALA A 17 5.51 1.82 -15.95
C ALA A 17 4.45 0.86 -15.39
N MET A 18 4.66 -0.45 -15.53
CA MET A 18 3.77 -1.46 -14.96
C MET A 18 3.81 -1.46 -13.43
N THR A 19 5.02 -1.43 -12.85
CA THR A 19 5.24 -1.27 -11.40
C THR A 19 4.52 -0.03 -10.86
N LEU A 20 4.67 1.11 -11.51
CA LEU A 20 4.00 2.36 -11.12
C LEU A 20 2.48 2.27 -11.23
N LYS A 21 1.93 1.60 -12.25
CA LYS A 21 0.48 1.37 -12.36
C LYS A 21 -0.06 0.58 -11.17
N VAL A 22 0.59 -0.52 -10.79
CA VAL A 22 0.18 -1.32 -9.61
C VAL A 22 0.30 -0.48 -8.35
N PHE A 23 1.41 0.25 -8.18
CA PHE A 23 1.67 1.12 -7.04
C PHE A 23 0.58 2.20 -6.87
N PHE A 24 0.29 3.00 -7.91
CA PHE A 24 -0.65 4.12 -7.81
C PHE A 24 -2.08 3.64 -7.55
N TRP A 25 -2.55 2.62 -8.28
CA TRP A 25 -3.91 2.11 -8.10
C TRP A 25 -4.10 1.43 -6.75
N THR A 26 -3.09 0.70 -6.27
CA THR A 26 -3.12 0.14 -4.91
C THR A 26 -3.25 1.25 -3.88
N LEU A 27 -2.44 2.31 -3.99
CA LEU A 27 -2.45 3.41 -3.04
C LEU A 27 -3.78 4.19 -3.04
N ILE A 28 -4.27 4.55 -4.23
CA ILE A 28 -5.51 5.32 -4.42
C ILE A 28 -6.72 4.57 -3.85
N CYS A 29 -6.78 3.25 -4.03
CA CYS A 29 -7.88 2.44 -3.52
C CYS A 29 -7.73 2.12 -2.02
N SER A 30 -6.52 1.76 -1.59
CA SER A 30 -6.31 1.24 -0.23
C SER A 30 -6.36 2.31 0.85
N LEU A 31 -5.99 3.56 0.54
CA LEU A 31 -6.04 4.65 1.52
C LEU A 31 -7.49 4.96 1.97
N PRO A 32 -8.46 5.24 1.07
CA PRO A 32 -9.86 5.42 1.45
C PRO A 32 -10.45 4.17 2.12
N LEU A 33 -10.17 2.98 1.57
CA LEU A 33 -10.65 1.73 2.15
C LEU A 33 -10.09 1.52 3.56
N GLY A 34 -8.83 1.86 3.80
CA GLY A 34 -8.20 1.79 5.11
C GLY A 34 -8.94 2.64 6.16
N VAL A 35 -9.37 3.85 5.80
CA VAL A 35 -10.19 4.69 6.68
C VAL A 35 -11.53 4.00 6.98
N LEU A 36 -12.23 3.51 5.95
CA LEU A 36 -13.54 2.85 6.12
C LEU A 36 -13.44 1.59 6.99
N VAL A 37 -12.42 0.76 6.76
CA VAL A 37 -12.14 -0.45 7.54
C VAL A 37 -11.78 -0.08 8.98
N SER A 38 -10.99 0.96 9.19
CA SER A 38 -10.65 1.46 10.55
C SER A 38 -11.90 1.88 11.34
N LEU A 39 -12.83 2.58 10.70
CA LEU A 39 -14.11 2.97 11.28
C LEU A 39 -15.00 1.74 11.55
N GLY A 40 -15.07 0.80 10.60
CA GLY A 40 -15.82 -0.46 10.75
C GLY A 40 -15.33 -1.29 11.94
N ARG A 41 -14.01 -1.36 12.13
CA ARG A 41 -13.40 -2.01 13.31
C ARG A 41 -13.83 -1.36 14.62
N SER A 42 -13.98 -0.04 14.62
CA SER A 42 -14.37 0.77 15.78
C SER A 42 -15.90 0.85 15.99
N SER A 43 -16.68 0.14 15.18
CA SER A 43 -18.13 0.14 15.27
C SER A 43 -18.64 -0.45 16.59
N LYS A 44 -19.73 0.11 17.11
CA LYS A 44 -20.46 -0.44 18.27
C LYS A 44 -21.15 -1.77 17.91
N PHE A 45 -21.44 -2.00 16.64
CA PHE A 45 -22.07 -3.24 16.17
C PHE A 45 -21.03 -4.37 16.14
N LYS A 46 -21.11 -5.25 17.15
CA LYS A 46 -20.12 -6.31 17.41
C LYS A 46 -19.86 -7.24 16.23
N PRO A 47 -20.86 -7.71 15.46
CA PRO A 47 -20.60 -8.58 14.32
C PRO A 47 -19.73 -7.93 13.24
N LEU A 48 -19.97 -6.65 12.91
CA LEU A 48 -19.14 -5.91 11.95
C LEU A 48 -17.71 -5.72 12.46
N SER A 49 -17.56 -5.29 13.72
CA SER A 49 -16.25 -5.11 14.35
C SER A 49 -15.44 -6.41 14.35
N TRP A 50 -16.09 -7.54 14.64
CA TRP A 50 -15.47 -8.87 14.61
C TRP A 50 -15.04 -9.29 13.20
N LEU A 51 -15.92 -9.16 12.19
CA LEU A 51 -15.61 -9.50 10.80
C LEU A 51 -14.43 -8.69 10.27
N VAL A 52 -14.43 -7.37 10.51
CA VAL A 52 -13.34 -6.48 10.11
C VAL A 52 -12.04 -6.83 10.83
N SER A 53 -12.12 -7.14 12.13
CA SER A 53 -10.94 -7.55 12.90
C SER A 53 -10.35 -8.87 12.39
N PHE A 54 -11.19 -9.82 12.02
CA PHE A 54 -10.77 -11.07 11.39
C PHE A 54 -10.09 -10.82 10.04
N TYR A 55 -10.68 -10.00 9.17
CA TYR A 55 -10.08 -9.59 7.90
C TYR A 55 -8.70 -8.95 8.09
N ILE A 56 -8.55 -7.99 9.02
CA ILE A 56 -7.26 -7.35 9.31
C ILE A 56 -6.25 -8.37 9.82
N TRP A 57 -6.67 -9.27 10.72
CA TRP A 57 -5.80 -10.30 11.27
C TRP A 57 -5.28 -11.25 10.18
N VAL A 58 -6.15 -11.71 9.27
CA VAL A 58 -5.74 -12.56 8.14
C VAL A 58 -4.78 -11.82 7.22
N MET A 59 -5.12 -10.60 6.80
CA MET A 59 -4.34 -9.87 5.79
C MET A 59 -2.97 -9.43 6.31
N ARG A 60 -2.85 -9.08 7.59
CA ARG A 60 -1.57 -8.71 8.22
C ARG A 60 -0.80 -9.92 8.76
N GLY A 61 -1.49 -11.02 9.04
CA GLY A 61 -0.91 -12.26 9.57
C GLY A 61 -0.39 -13.21 8.50
N THR A 62 -0.66 -12.95 7.22
CA THR A 62 -0.23 -13.79 6.10
C THR A 62 0.65 -13.02 5.11
N PRO A 63 1.65 -13.65 4.47
CA PRO A 63 2.51 -12.97 3.51
C PRO A 63 1.74 -12.48 2.27
N LEU A 64 2.04 -11.26 1.81
CA LEU A 64 1.45 -10.70 0.58
C LEU A 64 1.70 -11.61 -0.65
N LEU A 65 2.87 -12.22 -0.75
CA LEU A 65 3.17 -13.17 -1.82
C LEU A 65 2.20 -14.37 -1.82
N LEU A 66 1.88 -14.91 -0.64
CA LEU A 66 0.94 -16.01 -0.51
C LEU A 66 -0.47 -15.56 -0.90
N GLN A 67 -0.88 -14.37 -0.48
CA GLN A 67 -2.19 -13.80 -0.86
C GLN A 67 -2.30 -13.63 -2.38
N LEU A 68 -1.23 -13.15 -3.03
CA LEU A 68 -1.18 -12.99 -4.48
C LEU A 68 -1.32 -14.34 -5.21
N ILE A 69 -0.57 -15.36 -4.78
CA ILE A 69 -0.65 -16.72 -5.31
C ILE A 69 -2.05 -17.29 -5.08
N PHE A 70 -2.62 -17.10 -3.89
CA PHE A 70 -3.96 -17.56 -3.56
C PHE A 70 -5.04 -16.89 -4.42
N VAL A 71 -4.95 -15.58 -4.64
CA VAL A 71 -5.92 -14.86 -5.49
C VAL A 71 -5.83 -15.33 -6.94
N PHE A 72 -4.63 -15.49 -7.49
CA PHE A 72 -4.48 -15.82 -8.90
C PHE A 72 -4.63 -17.31 -9.22
N TYR A 73 -4.08 -18.20 -8.39
CA TYR A 73 -4.10 -19.65 -8.61
C TYR A 73 -5.09 -20.39 -7.71
N GLY A 74 -5.37 -19.89 -6.50
CA GLY A 74 -6.25 -20.54 -5.53
C GLY A 74 -7.74 -20.32 -5.84
N LEU A 75 -8.16 -19.07 -6.02
CA LEU A 75 -9.57 -18.72 -6.27
C LEU A 75 -10.17 -19.43 -7.49
N PRO A 76 -9.51 -19.54 -8.65
CA PRO A 76 -10.08 -20.28 -9.79
C PRO A 76 -10.37 -21.76 -9.49
N ASN A 77 -9.61 -22.36 -8.57
CA ASN A 77 -9.69 -23.78 -8.22
C ASN A 77 -10.58 -24.05 -6.99
N MET A 78 -11.24 -23.02 -6.43
CA MET A 78 -12.13 -23.22 -5.28
C MET A 78 -13.47 -23.83 -5.72
N PRO A 79 -13.94 -24.90 -5.04
CA PRO A 79 -15.16 -25.61 -5.44
C PRO A 79 -16.45 -24.78 -5.30
N PHE A 80 -16.45 -23.76 -4.43
CA PHE A 80 -17.64 -22.92 -4.16
C PHE A 80 -17.53 -21.50 -4.71
N VAL A 81 -16.34 -21.08 -5.16
CA VAL A 81 -16.04 -19.71 -5.60
C VAL A 81 -15.14 -19.83 -6.82
N HIS A 82 -15.70 -19.73 -8.03
CA HIS A 82 -14.94 -19.83 -9.28
C HIS A 82 -14.66 -18.43 -9.85
N ILE A 83 -13.81 -17.67 -9.17
CA ILE A 83 -13.43 -16.32 -9.59
C ILE A 83 -12.10 -16.40 -10.34
N VAL A 84 -12.12 -15.94 -11.59
CA VAL A 84 -10.92 -15.89 -12.45
C VAL A 84 -10.58 -14.44 -12.72
N PHE A 85 -9.34 -14.08 -12.39
CA PHE A 85 -8.79 -12.75 -12.65
C PHE A 85 -7.73 -12.82 -13.73
N GLU A 86 -7.62 -11.77 -14.53
CA GLU A 86 -6.38 -11.52 -15.27
C GLU A 86 -5.24 -11.18 -14.30
N ARG A 87 -3.99 -11.38 -14.74
CA ARG A 87 -2.81 -11.20 -13.86
C ARG A 87 -2.75 -9.82 -13.21
N TYR A 88 -3.10 -8.78 -13.96
CA TYR A 88 -3.08 -7.41 -13.44
C TYR A 88 -4.14 -7.20 -12.37
N ASP A 89 -5.36 -7.64 -12.63
CA ASP A 89 -6.48 -7.48 -11.69
C ASP A 89 -6.29 -8.34 -10.44
N ALA A 90 -5.73 -9.54 -10.58
CA ALA A 90 -5.35 -10.39 -9.45
C ALA A 90 -4.32 -9.70 -8.55
N ALA A 91 -3.30 -9.07 -9.16
CA ALA A 91 -2.32 -8.28 -8.43
C ALA A 91 -2.97 -7.10 -7.71
N LEU A 92 -3.76 -6.29 -8.41
CA LEU A 92 -4.45 -5.16 -7.78
C LEU A 92 -5.36 -5.61 -6.64
N PHE A 93 -6.14 -6.67 -6.83
CA PHE A 93 -7.05 -7.17 -5.81
C PHE A 93 -6.31 -7.62 -4.55
N ALA A 94 -5.27 -8.44 -4.70
CA ALA A 94 -4.46 -8.91 -3.57
C ALA A 94 -3.77 -7.74 -2.84
N PHE A 95 -3.16 -6.83 -3.59
CA PHE A 95 -2.46 -5.68 -3.02
C PHE A 95 -3.42 -4.72 -2.31
N ILE A 96 -4.58 -4.42 -2.91
CA ILE A 96 -5.59 -3.55 -2.31
C ILE A 96 -6.08 -4.13 -0.99
N LEU A 97 -6.41 -5.42 -0.96
CA LEU A 97 -6.85 -6.08 0.27
C LEU A 97 -5.76 -6.09 1.35
N ASN A 98 -4.51 -6.32 0.97
CA ASN A 98 -3.40 -6.30 1.92
C ASN A 98 -3.18 -4.90 2.49
N TYR A 99 -2.91 -3.92 1.63
CA TYR A 99 -2.56 -2.55 2.03
C TYR A 99 -3.70 -1.85 2.75
N THR A 100 -4.96 -2.15 2.41
CA THR A 100 -6.14 -1.67 3.16
C THR A 100 -6.07 -2.09 4.63
N ALA A 101 -5.66 -3.32 4.94
CA ALA A 101 -5.57 -3.80 6.31
C ALA A 101 -4.43 -3.12 7.10
N TYR A 102 -3.28 -2.88 6.46
CA TYR A 102 -2.18 -2.12 7.07
C TYR A 102 -2.60 -0.67 7.33
N PHE A 103 -3.19 0.01 6.34
CA PHE A 103 -3.68 1.38 6.52
C PHE A 103 -4.78 1.48 7.56
N ALA A 104 -5.70 0.52 7.63
CA ALA A 104 -6.75 0.51 8.65
C ALA A 104 -6.20 0.51 10.07
N GLU A 105 -5.12 -0.25 10.30
CA GLU A 105 -4.43 -0.28 11.59
C GLU A 105 -3.66 0.98 11.91
N ILE A 106 -3.02 1.58 10.90
CA ILE A 106 -2.36 2.88 11.04
C ILE A 106 -3.38 3.96 11.42
N PHE A 107 -4.52 4.04 10.70
CA PHE A 107 -5.60 4.99 11.05
C PHE A 107 -6.17 4.72 12.43
N ARG A 108 -6.40 3.45 12.80
CA ARG A 108 -6.92 3.10 14.14
C ARG A 108 -5.94 3.52 15.22
N GLY A 109 -4.66 3.28 15.01
CA GLY A 109 -3.57 3.73 15.89
C GLY A 109 -3.62 5.25 16.07
N GLY A 110 -3.67 5.99 14.97
CA GLY A 110 -3.75 7.45 14.98
C GLY A 110 -4.96 8.00 15.73
N PHE A 111 -6.15 7.46 15.49
CA PHE A 111 -7.36 7.85 16.24
C PHE A 111 -7.26 7.53 17.73
N SER A 112 -6.63 6.41 18.10
CA SER A 112 -6.47 6.00 19.50
C SER A 112 -5.47 6.86 20.27
N THR A 113 -4.53 7.51 19.58
CA THR A 113 -3.52 8.40 20.18
C THR A 113 -4.10 9.76 20.59
N VAL A 114 -5.22 10.20 20.00
CA VAL A 114 -5.82 11.50 20.33
C VAL A 114 -6.47 11.45 21.72
N SER A 115 -6.03 12.34 22.62
CA SER A 115 -6.55 12.41 24.00
C SER A 115 -8.06 12.64 24.05
N LYS A 116 -8.74 11.97 24.99
CA LYS A 116 -10.16 12.20 25.28
C LYS A 116 -10.46 13.66 25.65
N GLY A 117 -9.49 14.36 26.25
CA GLY A 117 -9.60 15.78 26.59
C GLY A 117 -9.84 16.69 25.37
N GLN A 118 -9.40 16.30 24.18
CA GLN A 118 -9.71 17.03 22.94
C GLN A 118 -11.21 16.98 22.61
N PHE A 119 -11.84 15.82 22.83
CA PHE A 119 -13.29 15.67 22.64
C PHE A 119 -14.08 16.40 23.73
N GLU A 120 -13.62 16.34 24.97
CA GLU A 120 -14.25 17.04 26.10
C GLU A 120 -14.16 18.56 25.95
N GLY A 121 -12.98 19.09 25.61
CA GLY A 121 -12.78 20.52 25.36
C GLY A 121 -13.61 21.02 24.18
N ALA A 122 -13.69 20.25 23.08
CA ALA A 122 -14.56 20.59 21.95
C ALA A 122 -16.04 20.64 22.36
N LYS A 123 -16.48 19.74 23.24
CA LYS A 123 -17.84 19.71 23.77
C LYS A 123 -18.13 20.93 24.66
N VAL A 124 -17.17 21.37 25.49
CA VAL A 124 -17.28 22.60 26.29
C VAL A 124 -17.43 23.84 25.40
N LEU A 125 -16.72 23.86 24.26
CA LEU A 125 -16.85 24.91 23.24
C LEU A 125 -18.12 24.82 22.39
N GLY A 126 -19.04 23.90 22.71
CA GLY A 126 -20.32 23.74 22.00
C GLY A 126 -20.19 23.15 20.59
N LEU A 127 -19.05 22.56 20.23
CA LEU A 127 -18.88 21.93 18.93
C LEU A 127 -19.64 20.60 18.87
N ASN A 128 -20.37 20.40 17.77
CA ASN A 128 -21.00 19.11 17.50
C ASN A 128 -19.96 18.06 17.06
N TYR A 129 -20.35 16.79 17.06
CA TYR A 129 -19.45 15.67 16.76
C TYR A 129 -18.71 15.82 15.42
N TRP A 130 -19.40 16.24 14.36
CA TRP A 130 -18.80 16.42 13.03
C TRP A 130 -17.85 17.60 12.97
N GLN A 131 -18.16 18.69 13.67
CA GLN A 131 -17.26 19.83 13.83
C GLN A 131 -16.00 19.42 14.59
N THR A 132 -16.15 18.71 15.71
CA THR A 132 -15.03 18.18 16.51
C THR A 132 -14.13 17.28 15.66
N LEU A 133 -14.72 16.33 14.93
CA LEU A 133 -13.95 15.45 14.03
C LEU A 133 -13.19 16.24 12.97
N ARG A 134 -13.89 17.07 12.18
CA ARG A 134 -13.29 17.76 11.03
C ARG A 134 -12.27 18.83 11.42
N LYS A 135 -12.54 19.59 12.49
CA LYS A 135 -11.74 20.76 12.85
C LYS A 135 -10.61 20.44 13.84
N ILE A 136 -10.76 19.41 14.66
CA ILE A 136 -9.84 19.13 15.77
C ILE A 136 -9.18 17.77 15.60
N ILE A 137 -9.97 16.70 15.48
CA ILE A 137 -9.43 15.33 15.55
C ILE A 137 -8.73 14.91 14.25
N ILE A 138 -9.38 15.05 13.10
CA ILE A 138 -8.84 14.61 11.80
C ILE A 138 -7.49 15.28 11.48
N PRO A 139 -7.30 16.61 11.65
CA PRO A 139 -6.00 17.24 11.43
C PRO A 139 -4.89 16.65 12.30
N GLN A 140 -5.17 16.35 13.57
CA GLN A 140 -4.22 15.70 14.48
C GLN A 140 -3.90 14.27 14.04
N VAL A 141 -4.93 13.48 13.70
CA VAL A 141 -4.76 12.10 13.23
C VAL A 141 -3.92 12.05 11.96
N VAL A 142 -4.19 12.91 10.97
CA VAL A 142 -3.42 12.99 9.73
C VAL A 142 -1.93 13.19 10.03
N LYS A 143 -1.58 14.11 10.93
CA LYS A 143 -0.19 14.34 11.35
C LYS A 143 0.43 13.11 12.03
N ILE A 144 -0.32 12.43 12.89
CA ILE A 144 0.15 11.25 13.62
C ILE A 144 0.42 10.08 12.67
N VAL A 145 -0.45 9.86 11.69
CA VAL A 145 -0.37 8.67 10.82
C VAL A 145 0.53 8.86 9.60
N LEU A 146 0.78 10.11 9.17
CA LEU A 146 1.51 10.41 7.94
C LEU A 146 2.88 9.70 7.84
N PRO A 147 3.73 9.67 8.88
CA PRO A 147 5.01 8.95 8.80
C PRO A 147 4.83 7.44 8.59
N SER A 148 3.86 6.83 9.27
CA SER A 148 3.55 5.40 9.13
C SER A 148 2.98 5.08 7.75
N ILE A 149 2.07 5.91 7.23
CA ILE A 149 1.57 5.77 5.85
C ILE A 149 2.73 5.86 4.86
N GLY A 150 3.61 6.85 5.03
CA GLY A 150 4.78 7.04 4.19
C GLY A 150 5.70 5.83 4.12
N ASN A 151 5.96 5.19 5.26
CA ASN A 151 6.73 3.95 5.31
C ASN A 151 6.05 2.82 4.52
N GLU A 152 4.73 2.66 4.63
CA GLU A 152 4.01 1.68 3.83
C GLU A 152 4.01 2.03 2.33
N VAL A 153 3.93 3.31 1.96
CA VAL A 153 4.08 3.72 0.55
C VAL A 153 5.46 3.33 0.00
N ILE A 154 6.53 3.52 0.78
CA ILE A 154 7.88 3.10 0.38
C ILE A 154 7.96 1.57 0.26
N ASN A 155 7.31 0.83 1.17
CA ASN A 155 7.21 -0.63 1.07
C ASN A 155 6.48 -1.08 -0.19
N LEU A 156 5.38 -0.40 -0.55
CA LEU A 156 4.58 -0.73 -1.72
C LEU A 156 5.38 -0.69 -3.03
N VAL A 157 6.31 0.25 -3.16
CA VAL A 157 7.23 0.30 -4.31
C VAL A 157 8.00 -1.02 -4.42
N LYS A 158 8.57 -1.52 -3.32
CA LYS A 158 9.36 -2.76 -3.29
C LYS A 158 8.48 -3.99 -3.44
N ASP A 159 7.36 -4.04 -2.74
CA ASP A 159 6.42 -5.15 -2.76
C ASP A 159 5.81 -5.36 -4.14
N SER A 160 5.65 -4.30 -4.94
CA SER A 160 5.18 -4.40 -6.32
C SER A 160 5.98 -5.39 -7.17
N SER A 161 7.24 -5.68 -6.80
CA SER A 161 8.07 -6.70 -7.45
C SER A 161 7.53 -8.13 -7.29
N LEU A 162 6.70 -8.39 -6.28
CA LEU A 162 6.11 -9.72 -6.03
C LEU A 162 5.19 -10.18 -7.17
N VAL A 163 4.65 -9.25 -7.96
CA VAL A 163 3.78 -9.56 -9.11
C VAL A 163 4.49 -10.38 -10.19
N TYR A 164 5.83 -10.37 -10.20
CA TYR A 164 6.66 -11.25 -11.03
C TYR A 164 6.25 -12.73 -10.92
N VAL A 165 5.85 -13.18 -9.72
CA VAL A 165 5.56 -14.61 -9.44
C VAL A 165 4.31 -15.12 -10.17
N ILE A 166 3.35 -14.25 -10.46
CA ILE A 166 2.17 -14.59 -11.28
C ILE A 166 2.40 -14.30 -12.78
N GLY A 167 3.63 -13.92 -13.13
CA GLY A 167 4.06 -13.69 -14.48
C GLY A 167 3.70 -12.33 -15.07
N LEU A 168 3.39 -11.35 -14.21
CA LEU A 168 3.08 -9.99 -14.65
C LEU A 168 4.37 -9.26 -15.09
N GLY A 169 4.30 -8.51 -16.19
CA GLY A 169 5.40 -7.79 -16.84
C GLY A 169 5.91 -6.57 -16.08
N ASP A 170 6.38 -6.74 -14.84
CA ASP A 170 6.93 -5.66 -14.02
C ASP A 170 8.44 -5.43 -14.27
N LEU A 171 9.00 -4.45 -13.55
CA LEU A 171 10.42 -4.10 -13.63
C LEU A 171 11.32 -5.29 -13.26
N LEU A 172 10.98 -6.06 -12.22
CA LEU A 172 11.79 -7.20 -11.80
C LEU A 172 11.73 -8.33 -12.85
N ARG A 173 10.57 -8.56 -13.47
CA ARG A 173 10.44 -9.49 -14.60
C ARG A 173 11.32 -9.09 -15.78
N ALA A 174 11.27 -7.83 -16.18
CA ALA A 174 12.06 -7.33 -17.31
C ALA A 174 13.57 -7.52 -17.09
N GLY A 175 14.05 -7.24 -15.87
CA GLY A 175 15.45 -7.48 -15.51
C GLY A 175 15.83 -8.97 -15.48
N ASN A 176 14.97 -9.84 -14.92
CA ASN A 176 15.22 -11.28 -14.91
C ASN A 176 15.28 -11.86 -16.32
N ILE A 177 14.37 -11.48 -17.22
CA ILE A 177 14.37 -11.96 -18.61
C ILE A 177 15.67 -11.55 -19.32
N ALA A 178 16.09 -10.29 -19.19
CA ALA A 178 17.35 -9.83 -19.78
C ALA A 178 18.56 -10.54 -19.16
N SER A 179 18.57 -10.70 -17.83
CA SER A 179 19.65 -11.35 -17.10
C SER A 179 19.83 -12.81 -17.53
N SER A 180 18.73 -13.55 -17.68
CA SER A 180 18.74 -14.94 -18.13
C SER A 180 19.13 -15.07 -19.61
N ARG A 181 18.64 -14.17 -20.48
CA ARG A 181 18.96 -14.18 -21.92
C ARG A 181 20.44 -13.92 -22.17
N ASP A 182 21.00 -12.94 -21.45
CA ASP A 182 22.34 -12.41 -21.72
C ASP A 182 23.39 -13.00 -20.74
N VAL A 183 22.98 -13.92 -19.86
CA VAL A 183 23.80 -14.62 -18.86
C VAL A 183 24.66 -13.64 -18.06
N THR A 184 24.04 -12.56 -17.58
CA THR A 184 24.71 -11.50 -16.82
C THR A 184 23.80 -10.92 -15.75
N LEU A 185 24.36 -10.50 -14.61
CA LEU A 185 23.62 -9.84 -13.53
C LEU A 185 23.43 -8.34 -13.75
N LEU A 186 24.05 -7.77 -14.79
CA LEU A 186 24.01 -6.32 -15.05
C LEU A 186 22.58 -5.75 -15.16
N PRO A 187 21.60 -6.42 -15.82
CA PRO A 187 20.21 -5.94 -15.82
C PRO A 187 19.57 -5.85 -14.43
N LEU A 188 19.88 -6.80 -13.53
CA LEU A 188 19.35 -6.79 -12.17
C LEU A 188 19.97 -5.68 -11.32
N VAL A 189 21.24 -5.32 -11.58
CA VAL A 189 21.86 -4.12 -10.98
C VAL A 189 21.11 -2.86 -11.41
N LEU A 190 20.77 -2.72 -12.69
CA LEU A 190 19.97 -1.58 -13.18
C LEU A 190 18.56 -1.56 -12.58
N VAL A 191 17.90 -2.71 -12.46
CA VAL A 191 16.61 -2.83 -11.74
C VAL A 191 16.75 -2.32 -10.30
N GLY A 192 17.80 -2.71 -9.59
CA GLY A 192 18.09 -2.21 -8.24
C GLY A 192 18.26 -0.70 -8.19
N ILE A 193 18.99 -0.11 -9.15
CA ILE A 193 19.15 1.35 -9.26
C ILE A 193 17.79 2.03 -9.48
N ILE A 194 16.95 1.50 -10.36
CA ILE A 194 15.63 2.08 -10.63
C ILE A 194 14.75 2.00 -9.38
N TYR A 195 14.69 0.87 -8.68
CA TYR A 195 13.95 0.76 -7.41
C TYR A 195 14.46 1.73 -6.34
N LEU A 196 15.79 1.93 -6.25
CA LEU A 196 16.39 2.93 -5.36
C LEU A 196 15.98 4.35 -5.73
N LEU A 197 15.95 4.69 -7.02
CA LEU A 197 15.48 6.00 -7.49
C LEU A 197 14.00 6.23 -7.18
N LEU A 198 13.14 5.24 -7.41
CA LEU A 198 11.72 5.31 -7.07
C LEU A 198 11.52 5.50 -5.56
N THR A 199 12.28 4.75 -4.75
CA THR A 199 12.26 4.85 -3.29
C THR A 199 12.77 6.21 -2.82
N LEU A 200 13.82 6.75 -3.43
CA LEU A 200 14.37 8.07 -3.15
C LEU A 200 13.32 9.16 -3.38
N ILE A 201 12.62 9.11 -4.52
CA ILE A 201 11.55 10.05 -4.86
C ILE A 201 10.43 9.97 -3.82
N CYS A 202 9.95 8.77 -3.48
CA CYS A 202 8.90 8.59 -2.48
C CYS A 202 9.34 9.10 -1.10
N THR A 203 10.57 8.81 -0.69
CA THR A 203 11.15 9.27 0.59
C THR A 203 11.26 10.78 0.64
N TRP A 204 11.70 11.41 -0.46
CA TRP A 204 11.80 12.86 -0.55
C TRP A 204 10.42 13.52 -0.48
N LEU A 205 9.44 13.01 -1.23
CA LEU A 205 8.05 13.48 -1.19
C LEU A 205 7.47 13.36 0.23
N LEU A 206 7.70 12.24 0.91
CA LEU A 206 7.26 12.04 2.29
C LEU A 206 7.87 13.08 3.23
N LYS A 207 9.18 13.35 3.15
CA LYS A 207 9.85 14.37 3.97
C LYS A 207 9.26 15.76 3.76
N VAL A 208 8.94 16.11 2.51
CA VAL A 208 8.30 17.40 2.19
C VAL A 208 6.90 17.48 2.80
N LEU A 209 6.11 16.40 2.68
CA LEU A 209 4.78 16.32 3.29
C LEU A 209 4.85 16.40 4.82
N GLU A 210 5.72 15.62 5.46
CA GLU A 210 5.91 15.65 6.92
C GLU A 210 6.27 17.04 7.43
N LYS A 211 7.17 17.75 6.73
CA LYS A 211 7.54 19.14 7.06
C LYS A 211 6.36 20.10 6.91
N HIS A 212 5.49 19.89 5.92
CA HIS A 212 4.29 20.71 5.75
C HIS A 212 3.28 20.49 6.90
N PHE A 213 3.12 19.24 7.36
CA PHE A 213 2.22 18.89 8.47
C PHE A 213 2.83 19.06 9.86
N SER A 214 4.10 19.47 9.99
CA SER A 214 4.74 19.78 11.26
C SER A 214 4.32 21.15 11.81
N TYR A 215 3.02 21.36 12.08
CA TYR A 215 2.54 22.56 12.77
C TYR A 215 2.29 22.25 14.25
N TYR A 216 2.76 23.13 15.14
CA TYR A 216 2.92 22.97 16.60
C TYR A 216 3.82 21.80 17.04
N ARG A 217 4.99 22.15 17.57
CA ARG A 217 5.87 21.28 18.38
C ARG A 217 5.70 21.67 19.84
#